data_AF-A0ABD2HU82-F1
#
_entry.id   AF-A0ABD2HU82-F1
#
_cell.length_a   1.000
_cell.length_b   1.000
_cell.length_c   1.000
_cell.angle_alpha   90.00
_cell.angle_beta   90.00
_cell.angle_gamma   90.00
#
_symmetry.space_group_name_H-M   'P 1'
#
loop_
_entity.id
_entity.type
_entity.pdbx_description
1 polymer ?
#
loop_
_entity_poly.entity_id
_entity_poly.type
_entity_poly.pdbx_seq_one_letter_code
_entity_poly.pdbx_strand_id
1 'polypeptide(L)'
;MTLRRERKKICGKRLGGAWETVPVENLHIKKLTGGMSNFLFHCYLDENHAPLKEEPKQIIMRFYLTPVEAHLLESHIFTILSERKLGPKLHGLLTNGRLEEFIPVRIENTILFFFAFTFLM
;
A
#
# COMPACT_ATOMS: atom_id res chain seq x y z
N MET A 1 -12.60 -15.89 3.42
CA MET A 1 -13.54 -14.75 3.29
C MET A 1 -13.26 -13.61 4.28
N THR A 2 -12.69 -13.86 5.46
CA THR A 2 -12.48 -12.85 6.52
C THR A 2 -11.44 -11.79 6.16
N LEU A 3 -10.27 -12.21 5.63
CA LEU A 3 -9.14 -11.32 5.34
C LEU A 3 -9.45 -10.20 4.32
N ARG A 4 -10.27 -10.49 3.30
CA ARG A 4 -10.67 -9.49 2.28
C ARG A 4 -11.54 -8.40 2.90
N ARG A 5 -12.45 -8.77 3.82
CA ARG A 5 -13.31 -7.83 4.55
C ARG A 5 -12.53 -6.96 5.51
N GLU A 6 -11.55 -7.53 6.23
CA GLU A 6 -10.68 -6.77 7.13
C GLU A 6 -9.87 -5.72 6.39
N ARG A 7 -9.26 -6.11 5.25
CA ARG A 7 -8.51 -5.17 4.40
C ARG A 7 -9.40 -4.09 3.81
N LYS A 8 -10.62 -4.44 3.37
CA LYS A 8 -11.62 -3.47 2.94
C LYS A 8 -11.91 -2.43 4.03
N LYS A 9 -12.09 -2.88 5.27
CA LYS A 9 -12.31 -2.00 6.43
C LYS A 9 -11.11 -1.07 6.68
N ILE A 10 -9.89 -1.59 6.58
CA ILE A 10 -8.66 -0.79 6.71
C ILE A 10 -8.58 0.27 5.60
N CYS A 11 -8.74 -0.13 4.34
CA CYS A 11 -8.72 0.79 3.19
C CYS A 11 -9.81 1.85 3.31
N GLY A 12 -11.06 1.46 3.59
CA GLY A 12 -12.17 2.39 3.73
C GLY A 12 -11.92 3.43 4.83
N LYS A 13 -11.43 3.01 6.00
CA LYS A 13 -11.12 3.94 7.11
C LYS A 13 -9.98 4.90 6.80
N ARG A 14 -8.99 4.50 6.00
CA ARG A 14 -7.78 5.29 5.73
C ARG A 14 -7.86 6.14 4.46
N LEU A 15 -8.47 5.60 3.41
CA LEU A 15 -8.56 6.24 2.10
C LEU A 15 -9.89 6.97 1.91
N GLY A 16 -10.96 6.51 2.57
CA GLY A 16 -12.31 7.05 2.41
C GLY A 16 -12.86 6.89 1.00
N GLY A 17 -13.85 7.72 0.67
CA GLY A 17 -14.42 7.82 -0.67
C GLY A 17 -14.94 6.47 -1.18
N ALA A 18 -14.56 6.13 -2.41
CA ALA A 18 -14.91 4.88 -3.07
C ALA A 18 -14.52 3.63 -2.27
N TRP A 19 -13.41 3.66 -1.51
CA TRP A 19 -12.95 2.49 -0.73
C TRP A 19 -13.85 2.16 0.46
N GLU A 20 -14.60 3.14 0.96
CA GLU A 20 -15.53 2.94 2.06
C GLU A 20 -16.82 2.25 1.59
N THR A 21 -17.33 2.66 0.43
CA THR A 21 -18.62 2.22 -0.11
C THR A 21 -18.54 1.05 -1.08
N VAL A 22 -17.35 0.75 -1.64
CA VAL A 22 -17.18 -0.36 -2.61
C VAL A 22 -17.65 -1.70 -2.02
N PRO A 23 -18.41 -2.51 -2.78
CA PRO A 23 -18.70 -3.90 -2.42
C PRO A 23 -17.40 -4.72 -2.31
N VAL A 24 -17.37 -5.74 -1.45
CA VAL A 24 -16.15 -6.53 -1.22
C VAL A 24 -15.74 -7.29 -2.48
N GLU A 25 -16.72 -7.62 -3.32
CA GLU A 25 -16.59 -8.36 -4.58
C GLU A 25 -15.82 -7.54 -5.62
N ASN A 26 -16.00 -6.22 -5.62
CA ASN A 26 -15.40 -5.25 -6.55
C ASN A 26 -14.07 -4.67 -6.04
N LEU A 27 -13.61 -5.12 -4.86
CA LEU A 27 -12.33 -4.76 -4.28
C LEU A 27 -11.31 -5.88 -4.50
N HIS A 28 -10.38 -5.70 -5.42
CA HIS A 28 -9.37 -6.71 -5.72
C HIS A 28 -8.18 -6.59 -4.77
N ILE A 29 -7.68 -7.75 -4.32
CA ILE A 29 -6.52 -7.82 -3.42
C ILE A 29 -5.61 -8.96 -3.87
N LYS A 30 -4.49 -8.60 -4.48
CA LYS A 30 -3.48 -9.53 -5.01
C LYS A 30 -2.25 -9.53 -4.10
N LYS A 31 -1.83 -10.70 -3.62
CA LYS A 31 -0.54 -10.84 -2.92
C LYS A 31 0.60 -10.66 -3.93
N LEU A 32 1.56 -9.80 -3.60
CA LEU A 32 2.80 -9.67 -4.36
C LEU A 32 3.88 -10.55 -3.74
N THR A 33 4.74 -11.09 -4.59
CA THR A 33 5.92 -11.87 -4.21
C THR A 33 7.14 -10.97 -4.21
N GLY A 34 7.86 -10.90 -3.09
CA GLY A 34 9.09 -10.11 -2.99
C GLY A 34 9.37 -9.69 -1.56
N GLY A 35 10.32 -10.36 -0.91
CA GLY A 35 10.75 -10.11 0.47
C GLY A 35 10.39 -11.24 1.44
N MET A 36 11.28 -11.51 2.40
CA MET A 36 11.05 -12.47 3.49
C MET A 36 10.51 -11.80 4.76
N SER A 37 10.63 -10.46 4.85
CA SER A 37 10.34 -9.67 6.06
C SER A 37 8.99 -8.93 6.02
N ASN A 38 8.31 -8.90 4.87
CA ASN A 38 7.08 -8.15 4.68
C ASN A 38 6.06 -8.88 3.80
N PHE A 39 4.78 -8.62 4.05
CA PHE A 39 3.72 -9.00 3.13
C PHE A 39 3.25 -7.78 2.34
N LEU A 40 3.28 -7.91 1.02
CA LEU A 40 2.81 -6.90 0.10
C LEU A 40 1.53 -7.34 -0.59
N PHE A 41 0.56 -6.43 -0.62
CA PHE A 41 -0.68 -6.62 -1.35
C PHE A 41 -0.93 -5.43 -2.28
N HIS A 42 -1.16 -5.73 -3.55
CA HIS A 42 -1.73 -4.76 -4.48
C HIS A 42 -3.25 -4.80 -4.33
N CYS A 43 -3.82 -3.69 -3.86
CA CYS A 43 -5.26 -3.54 -3.73
C CYS A 43 -5.73 -2.53 -4.75
N TYR A 44 -6.82 -2.81 -5.46
CA TYR A 44 -7.38 -1.90 -6.46
C TYR A 44 -8.90 -2.05 -6.58
N LEU A 45 -9.54 -0.94 -6.90
CA LEU A 45 -10.96 -0.88 -7.22
C LEU A 45 -11.18 -1.35 -8.66
N ASP A 46 -12.31 -2.00 -8.92
CA ASP A 46 -12.69 -2.40 -10.26
C ASP A 46 -12.73 -1.23 -11.25
N GLU A 47 -12.63 -1.55 -12.55
CA GLU A 47 -12.64 -0.54 -13.61
C GLU A 47 -13.89 0.35 -13.56
N ASN A 48 -15.04 -0.28 -13.28
CA ASN A 48 -16.36 0.35 -13.20
C ASN A 48 -16.58 1.19 -11.94
N HIS A 49 -15.68 1.14 -10.96
CA HIS A 49 -15.81 1.86 -9.69
C HIS A 49 -14.85 3.05 -9.67
N ALA A 50 -15.36 4.20 -10.10
CA ALA A 50 -14.57 5.43 -10.15
C ALA A 50 -14.30 6.00 -8.74
N PRO A 51 -13.14 6.64 -8.52
CA PRO A 51 -12.92 7.46 -7.32
C PRO A 51 -14.00 8.52 -7.19
N LEU A 52 -14.48 8.74 -5.97
CA LEU A 52 -15.47 9.74 -5.63
C LEU A 52 -14.83 11.11 -5.32
N LYS A 53 -13.57 11.12 -4.88
CA LYS A 53 -12.78 12.31 -4.56
C LYS A 53 -11.35 12.13 -5.12
N GLU A 54 -10.34 12.55 -4.37
CA GLU A 54 -8.91 12.45 -4.71
C GLU A 54 -8.27 11.13 -4.24
N GLU A 55 -9.06 10.15 -3.78
CA GLU A 55 -8.52 8.86 -3.36
C GLU A 55 -7.92 8.08 -4.55
N PRO A 56 -6.83 7.32 -4.33
CA PRO A 56 -6.23 6.53 -5.39
C PRO A 56 -7.15 5.37 -5.79
N LYS A 57 -7.14 4.98 -7.07
CA LYS A 57 -7.87 3.77 -7.52
C LYS A 57 -7.17 2.47 -7.12
N GLN A 58 -5.87 2.55 -6.82
CA GLN A 58 -5.02 1.41 -6.47
C GLN A 58 -3.91 1.82 -5.50
N ILE A 59 -3.53 0.90 -4.62
CA ILE A 59 -2.51 1.11 -3.59
C ILE A 59 -1.69 -0.16 -3.36
N ILE A 60 -0.54 0.00 -2.71
CA ILE A 60 0.19 -1.09 -2.06
C ILE A 60 -0.11 -1.05 -0.56
N MET A 61 -0.57 -2.18 -0.03
CA MET A 61 -0.68 -2.40 1.41
C MET A 61 0.49 -3.27 1.85
N ARG A 62 1.37 -2.70 2.68
CA ARG A 62 2.51 -3.38 3.27
C ARG A 62 2.24 -3.71 4.73
N PHE A 63 2.45 -4.97 5.10
CA PHE A 63 2.51 -5.41 6.49
C PHE A 63 3.91 -5.87 6.83
N TYR A 64 4.37 -5.48 8.01
CA TYR A 64 5.62 -5.90 8.59
C TYR A 64 5.44 -7.16 9.42
N LEU A 65 6.45 -8.05 9.40
CA LEU A 65 6.47 -9.27 10.20
C LEU A 65 7.22 -9.11 11.52
N THR A 66 7.95 -8.01 11.70
CA THR A 66 8.70 -7.74 12.93
C THR A 66 7.94 -6.77 13.84
N PRO A 67 8.33 -6.64 15.13
CA PRO A 67 7.66 -5.75 16.08
C PRO A 67 7.59 -4.29 15.59
N VAL A 68 6.58 -3.57 16.06
CA VAL A 68 6.29 -2.19 15.62
C VAL A 68 7.47 -1.25 15.91
N GLU A 69 8.14 -1.47 17.04
CA GLU A 69 9.27 -0.67 17.51
C GLU A 69 10.44 -0.71 16.51
N ALA A 70 10.62 -1.84 15.83
CA ALA A 70 11.69 -2.02 14.85
C ALA A 70 11.48 -1.17 13.58
N HIS A 71 10.24 -0.81 13.25
CA HIS A 71 9.88 -0.10 12.01
C HIS A 71 9.44 1.36 12.22
N LEU A 72 9.56 1.88 13.45
CA LEU A 72 9.18 3.25 13.75
C LEU A 72 10.05 4.26 12.99
N LEU A 73 11.37 4.05 12.97
CA LEU A 73 12.29 4.93 12.26
C LEU A 73 12.08 4.87 10.74
N GLU A 74 11.89 3.67 10.19
CA GLU A 74 11.53 3.48 8.79
C GLU A 74 10.25 4.25 8.43
N SER A 75 9.22 4.19 9.28
CA SER A 75 7.96 4.89 9.03
C SER A 75 8.14 6.41 9.00
N HIS A 76 8.99 6.97 9.87
CA HIS A 76 9.33 8.40 9.84
C HIS A 76 10.09 8.78 8.56
N ILE A 77 11.11 8.00 8.18
CA ILE A 77 11.88 8.25 6.96
C ILE A 77 10.96 8.17 5.74
N PHE A 78 10.11 7.16 5.64
CA PHE A 78 9.15 7.01 4.54
C PHE A 78 8.20 8.21 4.46
N THR A 79 7.72 8.70 5.60
CA THR A 79 6.84 9.89 5.67
C THR A 79 7.55 11.11 5.09
N ILE A 80 8.80 11.37 5.50
CA ILE A 80 9.61 12.49 4.99
C ILE A 80 9.84 12.36 3.48
N LEU A 81 10.20 11.16 3.00
CA LEU A 81 10.42 10.91 1.58
C LEU A 81 9.16 11.14 0.75
N SER A 82 8.01 10.67 1.24
CA SER A 82 6.70 10.90 0.60
C SER A 82 6.37 12.39 0.53
N GLU A 83 6.51 13.14 1.63
CA GLU A 83 6.21 14.58 1.67
C GLU A 83 7.10 15.38 0.70
N ARG A 84 8.36 14.97 0.55
CA ARG A 84 9.31 15.58 -0.37
C ARG A 84 9.21 15.06 -1.80
N LYS A 85 8.28 14.14 -2.09
CA LYS A 85 8.11 13.50 -3.40
C LYS A 85 9.38 12.77 -3.87
N LEU A 86 10.14 12.24 -2.92
CA LEU A 86 11.36 11.44 -3.15
C LEU A 86 11.07 9.92 -3.11
N GLY A 87 9.79 9.54 -3.08
CA GLY A 87 9.34 8.16 -3.11
C GLY A 87 7.83 8.05 -3.35
N PRO A 88 7.27 6.83 -3.27
CA PRO A 88 5.83 6.59 -3.35
C PRO A 88 5.09 7.41 -2.30
N LYS A 89 3.94 7.95 -2.68
CA LYS A 89 3.07 8.67 -1.74
C LYS A 89 2.61 7.76 -0.60
N LEU A 90 2.74 8.22 0.64
CA LEU A 90 2.17 7.61 1.83
C LEU A 90 0.69 8.00 1.94
N HIS A 91 -0.20 7.03 1.83
CA HIS A 91 -1.64 7.24 1.99
C HIS A 91 -2.13 6.99 3.42
N GLY A 92 -1.40 6.22 4.22
CA GLY A 92 -1.74 6.04 5.62
C GLY A 92 -0.85 5.05 6.37
N LEU A 93 -0.66 5.31 7.67
CA LEU A 93 0.05 4.42 8.58
C LEU A 93 -0.90 3.43 9.26
N LEU A 94 -0.43 2.21 9.44
CA LEU A 94 -1.07 1.14 10.21
C LEU A 94 -0.17 0.78 11.39
N THR A 95 -0.71 0.11 12.39
CA THR A 95 0.07 -0.33 13.56
C THR A 95 1.26 -1.21 13.14
N ASN A 96 1.05 -2.13 12.19
CA ASN A 96 2.09 -3.05 11.70
C ASN A 96 2.31 -2.90 10.19
N GLY A 97 2.23 -1.69 9.64
CA GLY A 97 2.29 -1.53 8.19
C GLY A 97 1.95 -0.14 7.69
N ARG A 98 1.78 -0.02 6.37
CA ARG A 98 1.38 1.23 5.71
C ARG A 98 0.68 0.99 4.38
N LEU A 99 -0.01 2.04 3.93
CA LEU A 99 -0.63 2.15 2.60
C LEU A 99 0.20 3.10 1.75
N GLU A 100 0.71 2.60 0.64
CA GLU A 100 1.64 3.28 -0.26
C GLU A 100 1.02 3.42 -1.64
N GLU A 101 1.50 4.38 -2.41
CA GLU A 101 1.19 4.50 -3.82
C GLU A 101 1.62 3.26 -4.61
N PHE A 102 0.77 2.81 -5.52
CA PHE A 102 1.14 1.79 -6.47
C PHE A 102 1.92 2.41 -7.63
N ILE A 103 3.19 2.02 -7.78
CA ILE A 103 4.03 2.41 -8.91
C ILE A 103 4.12 1.25 -9.90
N PRO A 104 3.60 1.38 -11.14
CA PRO A 104 3.74 0.35 -12.16
C PRO A 104 5.18 0.31 -12.68
N VAL A 105 5.96 -0.68 -12.25
CA VAL A 105 7.33 -0.89 -12.75
C VAL A 105 7.29 -1.67 -14.05
N ARG A 106 7.84 -1.10 -15.13
CA ARG A 106 8.12 -1.83 -16.38
C ARG A 106 9.44 -2.60 -16.22
N ILE A 107 9.52 -3.81 -16.75
CA ILE A 107 10.58 -4.81 -16.50
C ILE A 107 12.00 -4.28 -16.78
N GLU A 108 12.14 -3.28 -17.65
CA GLU A 108 13.41 -2.63 -18.00
C GLU A 108 14.07 -1.89 -16.81
N ASN A 109 13.33 -1.55 -15.75
CA ASN A 109 13.82 -0.83 -14.57
C ASN A 109 13.74 -1.63 -13.26
N THR A 110 13.47 -2.94 -13.33
CA THR A 110 13.18 -3.77 -12.15
C THR A 110 14.32 -3.81 -11.13
N ILE A 111 15.57 -3.83 -11.57
CA ILE A 111 16.72 -3.91 -10.67
C ILE A 111 16.84 -2.61 -9.85
N LEU A 112 16.68 -1.43 -10.46
CA LEU A 112 16.75 -0.14 -9.78
C LEU A 112 15.63 0.05 -8.74
N PHE A 113 14.43 -0.44 -9.01
CA PHE A 113 13.30 -0.32 -8.08
C PHE A 113 13.45 -1.23 -6.86
N PHE A 114 13.93 -2.46 -7.05
CA PHE A 114 14.21 -3.37 -5.93
C PHE A 114 15.35 -2.84 -5.04
N PHE A 115 16.42 -2.28 -5.63
CA PHE A 115 17.54 -1.73 -4.86
C PHE A 115 17.20 -0.40 -4.15
N ALA A 116 16.42 0.49 -4.78
CA ALA A 116 16.06 1.77 -4.18
C ALA A 116 15.01 1.66 -3.05
N PHE A 117 14.10 0.68 -3.11
CA PHE A 117 12.97 0.58 -2.17
C PHE A 117 12.95 -0.63 -1.25
N THR A 118 13.73 -1.68 -1.54
CA THR A 118 13.77 -2.90 -0.69
C THR A 118 15.01 -2.93 0.22
N PHE A 119 16.05 -2.16 -0.10
CA PHE A 119 17.31 -2.13 0.66
C PHE A 119 17.62 -0.79 1.33
N LEU A 120 16.82 0.26 1.08
CA LEU A 120 16.95 1.56 1.73
C LEU A 120 15.88 1.82 2.82
N MET A 121 15.02 0.83 3.09
CA MET A 121 14.02 0.82 4.16
C MET A 121 13.99 -0.56 4.82
#